data_AF-A0A4D4KY22-F1
#
_entry.id   AF-A0A4D4KY22-F1
#
_cell.length_a   1.000
_cell.length_b   1.000
_cell.length_c   1.000
_cell.angle_alpha   90.00
_cell.angle_beta   90.00
_cell.angle_gamma   90.00
#
_symmetry.space_group_name_H-M   'P 1'
#
loop_
_entity.id
_entity.type
_entity.pdbx_description
1 polymer ?
#
loop_
_entity_poly.entity_id
_entity_poly.type
_entity_poly.pdbx_seq_one_letter_code
_entity_poly.pdbx_strand_id
1 'polypeptide(L)'
;MLFEPGGDDFYGVIRAAALRRVRPMDSYHHADRTFVAEIALHGRFHQVPELMYFRRDHPTRAERANPSKRSRCVNLDPRRAGPLHPTPRLLAEYVWGFASAIRRAPLSPADRRACYRHLAAWLTSRVRPGAGERVEDRAPVDPALLTVSVDALVAGREGRRA
;
A
#
# COMPACT_ATOMS: atom_id res chain seq x y z
N MET A 1 -6.62 -3.01 -6.30
CA MET A 1 -6.08 -3.22 -4.93
C MET A 1 -5.46 -4.58 -4.67
N LEU A 2 -6.14 -5.72 -4.87
CA LEU A 2 -5.53 -7.02 -4.54
C LEU A 2 -4.41 -7.43 -5.51
N PHE A 3 -4.64 -7.27 -6.81
CA PHE A 3 -3.78 -7.82 -7.88
C PHE A 3 -2.68 -6.86 -8.36
N GLU A 4 -2.90 -5.56 -8.23
CA GLU A 4 -1.94 -4.55 -8.66
C GLU A 4 -1.04 -4.11 -7.49
N PRO A 5 0.23 -3.75 -7.76
CA PRO A 5 1.01 -2.95 -6.82
C PRO A 5 0.28 -1.66 -6.44
N GLY A 6 0.51 -1.17 -5.23
CA GLY A 6 -0.25 -0.07 -4.65
C GLY A 6 -0.28 -0.18 -3.14
N GLY A 7 -1.05 0.69 -2.50
CA GLY A 7 -1.03 0.88 -1.05
C GLY A 7 -0.65 2.29 -0.65
N ASP A 8 -0.15 3.13 -1.56
CA ASP A 8 0.23 4.52 -1.30
C ASP A 8 -0.97 5.49 -1.37
N ASP A 9 -2.19 5.02 -1.70
CA ASP A 9 -3.36 5.88 -1.88
C ASP A 9 -3.83 6.57 -0.58
N PHE A 10 -3.28 6.21 0.57
CA PHE A 10 -3.58 6.86 1.86
C PHE A 10 -2.92 8.25 2.02
N TYR A 11 -2.03 8.68 1.11
CA TYR A 11 -1.47 10.04 1.14
C TYR A 11 -2.45 11.14 0.70
N GLY A 12 -3.66 10.78 0.25
CA GLY A 12 -4.72 11.74 -0.08
C GLY A 12 -5.40 12.38 1.13
N VAL A 13 -6.38 13.25 0.86
CA VAL A 13 -7.23 13.86 1.90
C VAL A 13 -8.40 12.94 2.21
N ILE A 14 -8.59 12.63 3.49
CA ILE A 14 -9.65 11.73 3.96
C ILE A 14 -10.50 12.45 5.00
N ARG A 15 -11.83 12.32 4.90
CA ARG A 15 -12.74 12.79 5.96
C ARG A 15 -12.42 12.08 7.28
N ALA A 16 -12.15 12.85 8.34
CA ALA A 16 -11.82 12.31 9.66
C ALA A 16 -12.89 11.33 10.18
N ALA A 17 -14.18 11.61 9.93
CA ALA A 17 -15.29 10.74 10.32
C ALA A 17 -15.25 9.37 9.61
N ALA A 18 -14.77 9.30 8.37
CA ALA A 18 -14.57 8.03 7.67
C ALA A 18 -13.36 7.29 8.24
N LEU A 19 -12.24 7.99 8.43
CA LEU A 19 -10.99 7.41 8.95
C LEU A 19 -11.17 6.76 10.33
N ARG A 20 -11.96 7.38 11.22
CA ARG A 20 -12.27 6.84 12.56
C ARG A 20 -13.00 5.49 12.55
N ARG A 21 -13.58 5.06 11.42
CA ARG A 21 -14.28 3.76 11.29
C ARG A 21 -13.31 2.64 10.90
N VAL A 22 -12.17 2.99 10.31
CA VAL A 22 -11.11 2.09 9.82
C VAL A 22 -10.19 1.71 10.98
N ARG A 23 -9.56 0.51 10.96
CA ARG A 23 -8.53 0.20 11.97
C ARG A 23 -7.30 1.06 11.73
N PRO A 24 -6.59 1.49 12.79
CA PRO A 24 -5.25 2.03 12.62
C PRO A 24 -4.36 1.07 11.83
N MET A 25 -3.51 1.63 10.96
CA MET A 25 -2.55 0.85 10.18
C MET A 25 -1.57 0.14 11.14
N ASP A 26 -1.40 -1.16 10.94
CA ASP A 26 -0.49 -2.01 11.73
C ASP A 26 0.91 -2.03 11.08
N SER A 27 1.83 -2.82 11.62
CA SER A 27 3.24 -2.91 11.21
C SER A 27 3.64 -4.28 10.62
N TYR A 28 2.67 -5.08 10.16
CA TYR A 28 2.93 -6.31 9.42
C TYR A 28 3.18 -6.08 7.93
N HIS A 29 3.57 -7.14 7.21
CA HIS A 29 3.90 -7.06 5.79
C HIS A 29 2.67 -6.61 4.98
N HIS A 30 2.79 -5.50 4.25
CA HIS A 30 1.71 -4.92 3.45
C HIS A 30 0.48 -4.45 4.25
N ALA A 31 0.68 -3.98 5.49
CA ALA A 31 -0.39 -3.39 6.29
C ALA A 31 -1.02 -2.14 5.65
N ASP A 32 -0.24 -1.34 4.94
CA ASP A 32 -0.68 -0.24 4.09
C ASP A 32 -1.77 -0.65 3.09
N ARG A 33 -1.58 -1.78 2.39
CA ARG A 33 -2.54 -2.28 1.41
C ARG A 33 -3.87 -2.68 2.05
N THR A 34 -3.81 -3.30 3.23
CA THR A 34 -5.03 -3.65 3.98
C THR A 34 -5.74 -2.43 4.51
N PHE A 35 -4.99 -1.40 4.91
CA PHE A 35 -5.51 -0.14 5.40
C PHE A 35 -6.25 0.63 4.29
N VAL A 36 -5.62 0.80 3.12
CA VAL A 36 -6.25 1.41 1.94
C VAL A 36 -7.48 0.64 1.49
N ALA A 37 -7.41 -0.70 1.50
CA ALA A 37 -8.56 -1.53 1.17
C ALA A 37 -9.73 -1.31 2.13
N GLU A 38 -9.49 -1.23 3.45
CA GLU A 38 -10.54 -0.92 4.41
C GLU A 38 -11.13 0.48 4.15
N ILE A 39 -10.30 1.50 3.87
CA ILE A 39 -10.79 2.84 3.51
C ILE A 39 -11.73 2.77 2.29
N ALA A 40 -11.37 2.04 1.24
CA ALA A 40 -12.22 1.92 0.05
C ALA A 40 -13.53 1.15 0.29
N LEU A 41 -13.55 0.22 1.23
CA LEU A 41 -14.78 -0.46 1.62
C LEU A 41 -15.74 0.47 2.39
N HIS A 42 -15.26 1.60 2.91
CA HIS A 42 -16.07 2.62 3.55
C HIS A 42 -16.52 3.75 2.61
N GLY A 43 -16.01 3.80 1.37
CA GLY A 43 -16.40 4.81 0.38
C GLY A 43 -15.47 4.84 -0.82
N ARG A 44 -15.91 5.49 -1.90
CA ARG A 44 -15.13 5.60 -3.13
C ARG A 44 -13.99 6.61 -2.98
N PHE A 45 -12.83 6.27 -3.54
CA PHE A 45 -11.77 7.24 -3.80
C PHE A 45 -12.15 8.10 -5.01
N HIS A 46 -11.86 9.40 -4.91
CA HIS A 46 -11.87 10.31 -6.04
C HIS A 46 -10.42 10.66 -6.35
N GLN A 47 -9.95 10.31 -7.54
CA GLN A 47 -8.61 10.67 -8.01
C GLN A 47 -8.70 12.01 -8.72
N VAL A 48 -7.85 12.94 -8.32
CA VAL A 48 -7.70 14.22 -9.01
C VAL A 48 -6.63 14.06 -10.10
N PRO A 49 -6.74 14.79 -11.23
CA PRO A 49 -5.78 14.67 -12.33
C PRO A 49 -4.40 15.25 -12.00
N GLU A 50 -4.29 16.12 -10.99
CA GLU A 50 -3.06 16.80 -10.62
C GLU A 50 -2.09 15.90 -9.85
N LEU A 51 -0.80 16.00 -10.17
CA LEU A 51 0.28 15.32 -9.45
C LEU A 51 0.65 16.09 -8.18
N MET A 52 -0.05 15.79 -7.08
CA MET A 52 0.15 16.49 -5.80
C MET A 52 1.11 15.80 -4.83
N TYR A 53 1.55 14.58 -5.13
CA TYR A 53 2.44 13.80 -4.28
C TYR A 53 3.72 13.39 -5.03
N PHE A 54 4.86 13.84 -4.52
CA PHE A 54 6.19 13.51 -5.04
C PHE A 54 6.91 12.59 -4.06
N ARG A 55 6.99 11.30 -4.39
CA ARG A 55 7.75 10.34 -3.58
C ARG A 55 9.25 10.57 -3.78
N ARG A 56 9.99 10.72 -2.68
CA ARG A 56 11.45 10.75 -2.73
C ARG A 56 11.99 9.36 -3.07
N ASP A 57 12.77 9.26 -4.14
CA ASP A 57 13.55 8.06 -4.46
C ASP A 57 15.04 8.28 -4.17
N HIS A 58 15.65 7.37 -3.41
CA HIS A 58 17.09 7.43 -3.08
C HIS A 58 17.65 6.03 -2.76
N PRO A 59 18.97 5.78 -2.92
CA PRO A 59 19.55 4.45 -2.81
C PRO A 59 19.27 3.74 -1.48
N THR A 60 19.17 4.50 -0.39
CA THR A 60 18.99 4.00 0.98
C THR A 60 17.54 3.99 1.47
N ARG A 61 16.55 4.14 0.57
CA ARG A 61 15.13 4.11 0.95
C ARG A 61 14.77 2.79 1.65
N ALA A 62 13.79 2.84 2.53
CA ALA A 62 13.45 1.75 3.46
C ALA A 62 13.32 0.38 2.78
N GLU A 63 12.70 0.32 1.60
CA GLU A 63 12.45 -0.91 0.85
C GLU A 63 13.71 -1.50 0.18
N ARG A 64 14.72 -0.67 -0.12
CA ARG A 64 16.05 -1.10 -0.61
C ARG A 64 16.96 -1.51 0.54
N ALA A 65 17.00 -0.70 1.61
CA ALA A 65 17.78 -0.99 2.81
C ALA A 65 17.27 -2.22 3.59
N ASN A 66 15.99 -2.55 3.47
CA ASN A 66 15.35 -3.68 4.14
C ASN A 66 14.70 -4.62 3.10
N PRO A 67 15.48 -5.48 2.43
CA PRO A 67 14.95 -6.25 1.30
C PRO A 67 13.97 -7.36 1.72
N SER A 68 14.14 -7.94 2.91
CA SER A 68 13.25 -9.02 3.37
C SER A 68 11.92 -8.47 3.92
N LYS A 69 10.84 -9.27 3.82
CA LYS A 69 9.53 -8.93 4.42
C LYS A 69 9.67 -8.63 5.92
N ARG A 70 10.47 -9.43 6.62
CA ARG A 70 10.72 -9.28 8.06
C ARG A 70 11.49 -8.01 8.38
N SER A 71 12.60 -7.74 7.70
CA SER A 71 13.41 -6.54 7.96
C SER A 71 12.62 -5.26 7.71
N ARG A 72 11.71 -5.22 6.71
CA ARG A 72 10.81 -4.07 6.54
C ARG A 72 9.87 -3.87 7.72
N CYS A 73 9.27 -4.94 8.21
CA CYS A 73 8.37 -4.86 9.36
C CYS A 73 9.11 -4.40 10.63
N VAL A 74 10.37 -4.84 10.81
CA VAL A 74 11.23 -4.40 11.93
C VAL A 74 11.64 -2.94 11.78
N ASN A 75 11.92 -2.48 10.55
CA ASN A 75 12.21 -1.08 10.27
C ASN A 75 11.02 -0.17 10.58
N LEU A 76 9.80 -0.62 10.29
CA LEU A 76 8.56 0.09 10.61
C LEU A 76 8.22 0.06 12.11
N ASP A 77 8.44 -1.08 12.76
CA ASP A 77 8.17 -1.27 14.18
C ASP A 77 9.25 -2.16 14.84
N PRO A 78 10.19 -1.56 15.57
CA PRO A 78 11.27 -2.28 16.24
C PRO A 78 10.80 -3.37 17.20
N ARG A 79 9.57 -3.29 17.72
CA ARG A 79 9.00 -4.32 18.61
C ARG A 79 8.85 -5.67 17.91
N ARG A 80 8.81 -5.70 16.58
CA ARG A 80 8.74 -6.93 15.77
C ARG A 80 10.10 -7.60 15.55
N ALA A 81 11.18 -7.10 16.16
CA ALA A 81 12.52 -7.67 16.02
C ALA A 81 12.70 -9.06 16.69
N GLY A 82 11.79 -9.44 17.59
CA GLY A 82 11.85 -10.71 18.32
C GLY A 82 11.52 -11.96 17.48
N PRO A 83 11.76 -13.16 18.05
CA PRO A 83 11.47 -14.44 17.40
C PRO A 83 9.96 -14.70 17.23
N LEU A 84 9.11 -13.99 17.97
CA LEU A 84 7.64 -14.10 17.90
C LEU A 84 7.03 -13.53 16.62
N HIS A 85 7.82 -12.89 15.76
CA HIS A 85 7.38 -12.28 14.50
C HIS A 85 8.10 -12.90 13.29
N PRO A 86 7.99 -14.22 13.06
CA PRO A 86 8.56 -14.85 11.88
C PRO A 86 7.73 -14.49 10.63
N THR A 87 8.34 -14.60 9.45
CA THR A 87 7.69 -14.27 8.16
C THR A 87 6.31 -14.92 7.97
N PRO A 88 6.07 -16.20 8.32
CA PRO A 88 4.74 -16.81 8.18
C PRO A 88 3.65 -16.09 8.99
N ARG A 89 3.96 -15.62 10.21
CA ARG A 89 3.03 -14.84 11.01
C ARG A 89 2.68 -13.52 10.32
N LEU A 90 3.68 -12.80 9.82
CA LEU A 90 3.47 -11.52 9.12
C LEU A 90 2.60 -11.68 7.87
N LEU A 91 2.73 -12.81 7.16
CA LEU A 91 1.88 -13.16 6.03
C LEU A 91 0.46 -13.53 6.46
N ALA A 92 0.31 -14.27 7.56
CA ALA A 92 -1.01 -14.56 8.13
C ALA A 92 -1.74 -13.28 8.58
N GLU A 93 -1.02 -12.36 9.21
CA GLU A 93 -1.53 -11.03 9.60
C GLU A 93 -1.98 -10.23 8.37
N TYR A 94 -1.25 -10.31 7.24
CA TYR A 94 -1.65 -9.65 5.99
C TYR A 94 -2.99 -10.16 5.43
N VAL A 95 -3.17 -11.49 5.36
CA VAL A 95 -4.44 -12.09 4.92
C VAL A 95 -5.58 -11.77 5.89
N TRP A 96 -5.28 -11.84 7.19
CA TRP A 96 -6.23 -11.50 8.25
C TRP A 96 -6.66 -10.03 8.20
N GLY A 97 -5.76 -9.12 7.86
CA GLY A 97 -6.04 -7.70 7.64
C GLY A 97 -7.17 -7.49 6.63
N PHE A 98 -7.07 -8.11 5.44
CA PHE A 98 -8.15 -8.06 4.46
C PHE A 98 -9.44 -8.71 4.95
N ALA A 99 -9.37 -9.90 5.55
CA ALA A 99 -10.56 -10.60 6.03
C ALA A 99 -11.29 -9.80 7.12
N SER A 100 -10.54 -9.15 8.02
CA SER A 100 -11.05 -8.27 9.06
C SER A 100 -11.67 -7.00 8.47
N ALA A 101 -11.03 -6.36 7.49
CA ALA A 101 -11.56 -5.21 6.78
C ALA A 101 -12.92 -5.54 6.11
N ILE A 102 -12.98 -6.64 5.36
CA ILE A 102 -14.22 -7.12 4.72
C ILE A 102 -15.31 -7.39 5.75
N ARG A 103 -14.97 -7.96 6.91
CA ARG A 103 -15.93 -8.29 7.97
C ARG A 103 -16.52 -7.04 8.63
N ARG A 104 -15.72 -5.99 8.83
CA ARG A 104 -16.15 -4.76 9.53
C ARG A 104 -16.82 -3.74 8.62
N ALA A 105 -16.56 -3.81 7.33
CA ALA A 105 -17.10 -2.86 6.37
C ALA A 105 -18.64 -2.88 6.31
N PRO A 106 -19.27 -1.72 6.04
CA PRO A 106 -20.72 -1.55 5.93
C PRO A 106 -21.24 -2.08 4.57
N LEU A 107 -20.96 -3.34 4.28
CA LEU A 107 -21.33 -4.02 3.03
C LEU A 107 -22.64 -4.79 3.17
N SER A 108 -23.40 -4.86 2.08
CA SER A 108 -24.48 -5.82 1.94
C SER A 108 -23.94 -7.26 2.06
N PRO A 109 -24.77 -8.25 2.44
CA PRO A 109 -24.34 -9.65 2.44
C PRO A 109 -23.82 -10.13 1.08
N ALA A 110 -24.39 -9.62 -0.02
CA ALA A 110 -23.97 -9.97 -1.38
C ALA A 110 -22.57 -9.44 -1.70
N ASP A 111 -22.31 -8.15 -1.44
CA ASP A 111 -21.01 -7.52 -1.67
C ASP A 111 -19.94 -8.13 -0.78
N ARG A 112 -20.27 -8.42 0.48
CA ARG A 112 -19.35 -9.10 1.40
C ARG A 112 -18.91 -10.46 0.89
N ARG A 113 -19.86 -11.27 0.38
CA ARG A 113 -19.53 -12.55 -0.26
C ARG A 113 -18.67 -12.35 -1.51
N ALA A 114 -18.96 -11.33 -2.33
CA ALA A 114 -18.14 -10.99 -3.49
C ALA A 114 -16.70 -10.63 -3.10
N CYS A 115 -16.51 -9.79 -2.08
CA CYS A 115 -15.18 -9.43 -1.56
C CYS A 115 -14.40 -10.66 -1.08
N TYR A 116 -15.06 -11.58 -0.36
CA TYR A 116 -14.40 -12.82 0.06
C TYR A 116 -14.02 -13.72 -1.13
N ARG A 117 -14.86 -13.80 -2.18
CA ARG A 117 -14.48 -14.52 -3.42
C ARG A 117 -13.26 -13.89 -4.09
N HIS A 118 -13.17 -12.56 -4.16
CA HIS A 118 -11.99 -11.89 -4.69
C HIS A 118 -10.74 -12.12 -3.83
N LEU A 119 -10.88 -12.12 -2.50
CA LEU A 119 -9.78 -12.44 -1.60
C LEU A 119 -9.29 -13.89 -1.81
N ALA A 120 -10.21 -14.84 -1.97
CA ALA A 120 -9.87 -16.23 -2.27
C ALA A 120 -9.17 -16.39 -3.63
N ALA A 121 -9.69 -15.74 -4.68
CA ALA A 121 -9.05 -15.73 -6.00
C ALA A 121 -7.65 -15.10 -5.98
N TRP A 122 -7.45 -14.08 -5.14
CA TRP A 122 -6.14 -13.50 -4.93
C TRP A 122 -5.18 -14.45 -4.18
N LEU A 123 -5.65 -15.16 -3.16
CA LEU A 123 -4.82 -16.15 -2.46
C LEU A 123 -4.36 -17.27 -3.40
N THR A 124 -5.26 -17.79 -4.24
CA THR A 124 -4.94 -18.87 -5.18
C THR A 124 -4.01 -18.41 -6.30
N SER A 125 -4.06 -17.13 -6.72
CA SER A 125 -3.14 -16.61 -7.74
C SER A 125 -1.68 -16.57 -7.26
N ARG A 126 -1.43 -16.49 -5.94
CA ARG A 126 -0.08 -16.49 -5.36
C ARG A 126 0.61 -17.86 -5.34
N VAL A 127 -0.13 -18.93 -5.65
CA VAL A 127 0.43 -20.29 -5.81
C VAL A 127 1.16 -20.43 -7.15
N ARG A 128 0.92 -19.53 -8.12
CA ARG A 128 1.58 -19.55 -9.42
C ARG A 128 3.01 -18.99 -9.34
N PRO A 129 3.99 -19.60 -10.03
CA PRO A 129 5.35 -19.05 -10.15
C PRO A 129 5.33 -17.61 -10.69
N GLY A 130 6.21 -16.74 -10.19
CA GLY A 130 6.32 -15.33 -10.62
C GLY A 130 5.44 -14.34 -9.86
N ALA A 131 4.50 -14.79 -9.03
CA ALA A 131 3.60 -13.91 -8.25
C ALA A 131 4.28 -13.12 -7.10
N GLY A 132 5.61 -13.17 -7.00
CA GLY A 132 6.41 -12.54 -5.95
C GLY A 132 7.38 -11.46 -6.43
N GLU A 133 7.39 -11.14 -7.74
CA GLU A 133 8.24 -10.08 -8.28
C GLU A 133 7.91 -8.75 -7.60
N ARG A 134 8.92 -8.11 -7.01
CA ARG A 134 8.72 -6.82 -6.35
C ARG A 134 8.81 -5.72 -7.39
N VAL A 135 7.98 -4.69 -7.26
CA VAL A 135 8.15 -3.47 -8.06
C VAL A 135 9.54 -2.86 -7.84
N GLU A 136 10.10 -2.99 -6.64
CA GLU A 136 11.43 -2.49 -6.33
C GLU A 136 12.57 -3.29 -7.00
N ASP A 137 12.29 -4.50 -7.50
CA ASP A 137 13.28 -5.32 -8.23
C ASP A 137 13.33 -4.95 -9.72
N ARG A 138 12.40 -4.11 -10.20
CA ARG A 138 12.41 -3.59 -11.57
C ARG A 138 13.57 -2.62 -11.75
N ALA A 139 14.14 -2.60 -12.95
CA ALA A 139 15.18 -1.65 -13.31
C ALA A 139 14.70 -0.20 -13.03
N PRO A 140 15.54 0.66 -12.44
CA PRO A 140 15.20 2.07 -12.26
C PRO A 140 14.83 2.70 -13.60
N VAL A 141 13.80 3.55 -13.61
CA VAL A 141 13.51 4.40 -14.77
C VAL A 141 14.61 5.45 -14.85
N ASP A 142 15.20 5.62 -16.04
CA ASP A 142 16.18 6.68 -16.29
C ASP A 142 15.48 8.05 -16.19
N PRO A 143 15.82 8.90 -15.19
CA PRO A 143 15.21 10.21 -15.05
C PRO A 143 15.45 11.11 -16.26
N ALA A 144 16.52 10.88 -17.04
CA ALA A 144 16.81 11.64 -18.25
C ALA A 144 15.79 11.39 -19.37
N LEU A 145 15.03 10.29 -19.30
CA LEU A 145 13.93 9.98 -20.23
C LEU A 145 12.60 10.61 -19.81
N LEU A 146 12.53 11.25 -18.64
CA LEU A 146 11.32 11.90 -18.13
C LEU A 146 11.39 13.40 -18.40
N THR A 147 10.48 13.91 -19.23
CA THR A 147 10.33 15.36 -19.54
C THR A 147 9.60 16.15 -18.45
N VAL A 148 9.60 15.66 -17.21
CA VAL A 148 8.78 16.21 -16.13
C VAL A 148 9.52 17.36 -15.43
N SER A 149 9.02 18.59 -15.60
CA SER A 149 9.49 19.76 -14.84
C SER A 149 8.71 19.90 -13.54
N VAL A 150 9.38 19.79 -12.40
CA VAL A 150 8.77 19.99 -11.07
C VAL A 150 8.21 21.41 -10.94
N ASP A 151 8.90 22.41 -11.47
CA ASP A 151 8.45 23.81 -11.40
C ASP A 151 7.23 24.07 -12.29
N ALA A 152 7.03 23.26 -13.34
CA ALA A 152 5.82 23.29 -14.14
C ALA A 152 4.64 22.55 -13.50
N LEU A 153 4.89 21.61 -12.58
CA LEU A 153 3.86 20.79 -11.94
C LEU A 153 3.40 21.34 -10.58
N VAL A 154 4.29 21.98 -9.83
CA VAL A 154 4.00 22.45 -8.47
C VAL A 154 3.46 23.87 -8.53
N ALA A 155 2.18 24.04 -8.25
CA ALA A 155 1.53 25.35 -8.17
C ALA A 155 2.32 26.32 -7.28
N GLY A 156 2.55 27.55 -7.75
CA GLY A 156 3.31 28.58 -7.04
C GLY A 156 4.83 28.43 -7.14
N ARG A 157 5.33 27.52 -7.99
CA ARG A 157 6.74 27.48 -8.41
C ARG A 157 6.98 28.05 -9.80
N GLU A 158 5.95 28.62 -10.44
CA GLU A 158 6.13 29.28 -11.73
C GLU A 158 7.19 30.39 -11.61
N GLY A 159 8.24 30.32 -12.43
CA GLY A 159 9.27 31.36 -12.47
C GLY A 159 10.41 31.24 -11.44
N ARG A 160 10.42 30.21 -10.58
CA ARG A 160 11.63 29.88 -9.80
C ARG A 160 12.66 29.25 -10.72
N ARG A 161 13.38 30.08 -11.49
CA ARG A 161 14.58 29.64 -12.21
C ARG A 161 15.67 29.37 -11.17
N ALA A 162 16.16 28.14 -11.15
CA ALA A 162 17.47 27.82 -10.55
C ALA A 162 18.57 28.50 -11.37
#